data_AF-A0A068RYJ2-F1
#
_entry.id   AF-A0A068RYJ2-F1
#
_cell.length_a   1.000
_cell.length_b   1.000
_cell.length_c   1.000
_cell.angle_alpha   90.00
_cell.angle_beta   90.00
_cell.angle_gamma   90.00
#
_symmetry.space_group_name_H-M   'P 1'
#
loop_
_entity.id
_entity.type
_entity.pdbx_description
1 polymer ?
#
loop_
_entity_poly.entity_id
_entity_poly.type
_entity_poly.pdbx_seq_one_letter_code
_entity_poly.pdbx_strand_id
1 'polypeptide(L)'
;MTEINYHNEPNRSDKTLIVRKEQPYNAEPTPGDLVKHFVTPEKYFFCRSHGPIPELNEATHRIYVEGLGIKDAPVSFSVQDLKDKLDQKNVMMAMQVIWGPGAVGNAIYTGCLLKDVLKAVGVDPSMGHNPRLHVAFESVELTEDDEKPYGASVPLSKAL
;
A
#
# COMPACT_ATOMS: atom_id res chain seq x y z
N MET A 1 7.15 21.25 17.67
CA MET A 1 6.43 20.21 16.91
C MET A 1 5.85 20.91 15.71
N THR A 2 6.22 20.46 14.53
CA THR A 2 5.70 20.97 13.25
C THR A 2 4.25 20.53 13.15
N GLU A 3 3.33 21.44 12.86
CA GLU A 3 1.93 21.09 12.67
C GLU A 3 1.79 20.25 11.40
N ILE A 4 1.20 19.07 11.51
CA ILE A 4 1.04 18.14 10.39
C ILE A 4 -0.05 18.67 9.45
N ASN A 5 0.29 18.83 8.18
CA ASN A 5 -0.56 19.51 7.19
C ASN A 5 -1.51 18.54 6.48
N TYR A 6 -2.81 18.72 6.67
CA TYR A 6 -3.90 17.96 6.03
C TYR A 6 -4.64 18.75 4.92
N HIS A 7 -4.08 19.85 4.42
CA HIS A 7 -4.78 20.74 3.47
C HIS A 7 -5.09 20.09 2.12
N ASN A 8 -4.29 19.11 1.70
CA ASN A 8 -4.43 18.43 0.40
C ASN A 8 -5.19 17.09 0.51
N GLU A 9 -5.94 16.88 1.59
CA GLU A 9 -6.74 15.68 1.76
C GLU A 9 -7.77 15.51 0.62
N PRO A 10 -7.91 14.30 0.03
CA PRO A 10 -8.89 14.05 -1.00
C PRO A 10 -10.32 14.39 -0.57
N ASN A 11 -11.14 14.88 -1.51
CA ASN A 11 -12.58 15.03 -1.28
C ASN A 11 -13.23 13.64 -1.14
N ARG A 12 -14.05 13.48 -0.09
CA ARG A 12 -14.73 12.21 0.24
C ARG A 12 -16.24 12.37 0.37
N SER A 13 -16.81 13.45 -0.15
CA SER A 13 -18.25 13.77 -0.05
C SER A 13 -19.15 12.77 -0.78
N ASP A 14 -18.60 12.00 -1.71
CA ASP A 14 -19.25 10.91 -2.43
C ASP A 14 -19.25 9.57 -1.64
N LYS A 15 -18.44 9.46 -0.58
CA LYS A 15 -18.33 8.25 0.23
C LYS A 15 -19.45 8.18 1.26
N THR A 16 -20.09 7.02 1.36
CA THR A 16 -21.09 6.74 2.38
C THR A 16 -20.47 5.87 3.47
N LEU A 17 -19.63 6.49 4.30
CA LEU A 17 -18.87 5.82 5.35
C LEU A 17 -19.15 6.43 6.72
N ILE A 18 -19.06 5.61 7.76
CA ILE A 18 -19.00 6.01 9.16
C ILE A 18 -17.59 6.52 9.43
N VAL A 19 -17.43 7.82 9.61
CA VAL A 19 -16.14 8.43 9.94
C VAL A 19 -15.79 8.15 11.41
N ARG A 20 -14.60 7.60 11.65
CA ARG A 20 -14.05 7.30 12.98
C ARG A 20 -13.03 8.34 13.43
N LYS A 21 -12.24 8.89 12.49
CA LYS A 21 -11.30 9.98 12.70
C LYS A 21 -11.23 10.80 11.41
N GLU A 22 -11.22 12.12 11.51
CA GLU A 22 -11.12 13.01 10.34
C GLU A 22 -9.66 13.21 9.90
N GLN A 23 -8.73 13.35 10.86
CA GLN A 23 -7.32 13.62 10.60
C GLN A 23 -6.44 12.80 11.55
N PRO A 24 -5.69 11.80 11.06
CA PRO A 24 -5.76 11.23 9.72
C PRO A 24 -7.11 10.54 9.47
N TYR A 25 -7.55 10.53 8.21
CA TYR A 25 -8.87 10.05 7.84
C TYR A 25 -8.99 8.53 7.99
N ASN A 26 -9.93 8.11 8.83
CA ASN A 26 -10.27 6.71 9.08
C ASN A 26 -11.79 6.55 9.07
N ALA A 27 -12.32 5.69 8.21
CA ALA A 27 -13.75 5.50 8.04
C ALA A 27 -14.07 4.08 7.56
N GLU A 28 -15.27 3.59 7.87
CA GLU A 28 -15.72 2.24 7.48
C GLU A 28 -17.18 2.25 6.98
N PRO A 29 -17.58 1.33 6.10
CA PRO A 29 -18.97 1.21 5.67
C PRO A 29 -19.88 0.80 6.83
N THR A 30 -21.19 1.06 6.68
CA THR A 30 -22.18 0.42 7.54
C THR A 30 -22.16 -1.11 7.32
N PRO A 31 -22.50 -1.94 8.32
CA PRO A 31 -22.59 -3.40 8.12
C PRO A 31 -23.53 -3.79 6.98
N GLY A 32 -24.59 -3.01 6.76
CA GLY A 32 -25.51 -3.21 5.65
C GLY A 32 -24.85 -2.93 4.30
N ASP A 33 -24.08 -1.85 4.16
CA ASP A 33 -23.35 -1.54 2.94
C ASP A 33 -22.20 -2.52 2.65
N LEU A 34 -21.52 -2.98 3.71
CA LEU A 34 -20.40 -3.90 3.63
C LEU A 34 -20.73 -5.19 2.87
N VAL A 35 -21.91 -5.77 3.16
CA VAL A 35 -22.30 -7.09 2.64
C VAL A 35 -23.13 -7.02 1.36
N LYS A 36 -23.43 -5.82 0.83
CA LYS A 36 -24.25 -5.64 -0.39
C LYS A 36 -23.59 -6.20 -1.64
N HIS A 37 -22.27 -6.21 -1.68
CA HIS A 37 -21.51 -6.55 -2.87
C HIS A 37 -20.35 -7.48 -2.51
N PHE A 38 -20.14 -8.51 -3.33
CA PHE A 38 -19.01 -9.40 -3.14
C PHE A 38 -17.68 -8.68 -3.36
N VAL A 39 -17.56 -7.89 -4.43
CA VAL A 39 -16.48 -6.90 -4.63
C VAL A 39 -16.98 -5.57 -4.12
N THR A 40 -16.31 -5.00 -3.12
CA THR A 40 -16.71 -3.77 -2.43
C THR A 40 -16.50 -2.56 -3.35
N PRO A 41 -17.55 -1.82 -3.74
CA PRO A 41 -17.41 -0.57 -4.48
C PRO A 41 -16.58 0.47 -3.70
N GLU A 42 -15.83 1.34 -4.39
CA GLU A 42 -14.93 2.31 -3.77
C GLU A 42 -15.60 3.26 -2.75
N LYS A 43 -16.88 3.57 -2.95
CA LYS A 43 -17.68 4.38 -2.01
C LYS A 43 -17.99 3.69 -0.67
N TYR A 44 -17.81 2.37 -0.62
CA TYR A 44 -18.00 1.52 0.56
C TYR A 44 -16.68 0.89 1.05
N PHE A 45 -15.56 1.12 0.35
CA PHE A 45 -14.26 0.60 0.77
C PHE A 45 -13.77 1.42 1.98
N PHE A 46 -13.41 0.75 3.07
CA PHE A 46 -12.93 1.41 4.28
C PHE A 46 -11.65 2.22 4.02
N CYS A 47 -11.42 3.28 4.78
CA CYS A 47 -10.21 4.08 4.71
C CYS A 47 -9.43 3.95 6.03
N ARG A 48 -8.12 3.73 5.92
CA ARG A 48 -7.19 3.67 7.05
C ARG A 48 -5.93 4.49 6.75
N SER A 49 -5.75 5.59 7.46
CA SER A 49 -4.59 6.48 7.23
C SER A 49 -3.87 6.74 8.57
N HIS A 50 -2.54 6.81 8.54
CA HIS A 50 -1.70 7.13 9.72
C HIS A 50 -1.19 8.58 9.71
N GLY A 51 -1.39 9.29 8.61
CA GLY A 51 -1.01 10.68 8.43
C GLY A 51 -1.74 11.27 7.21
N PRO A 52 -1.33 12.46 6.74
CA PRO A 52 -1.89 13.09 5.55
C PRO A 52 -1.62 12.28 4.29
N ILE A 53 -2.58 12.29 3.37
CA ILE A 53 -2.42 11.68 2.04
C ILE A 53 -1.50 12.54 1.16
N PRO A 54 -0.43 11.98 0.57
CA PRO A 54 0.55 12.74 -0.18
C PRO A 54 0.07 12.95 -1.62
N GLU A 55 0.34 14.13 -2.17
CA GLU A 55 0.11 14.40 -3.58
C GLU A 55 1.32 13.93 -4.39
N LEU A 56 1.13 12.88 -5.19
CA LEU A 56 2.19 12.27 -5.99
C LEU A 56 1.97 12.50 -7.48
N ASN A 57 3.02 12.93 -8.17
CA ASN A 57 3.04 13.02 -9.62
C ASN A 57 3.62 11.74 -10.22
N GLU A 58 2.83 11.04 -11.02
CA GLU A 58 3.21 9.76 -11.63
C GLU A 58 4.52 9.84 -12.45
N ALA A 59 4.74 10.94 -13.18
CA ALA A 59 5.89 11.09 -14.05
C ALA A 59 7.21 11.29 -13.30
N THR A 60 7.14 11.85 -12.09
CA THR A 60 8.33 12.12 -11.26
C THR A 60 8.49 11.13 -10.12
N HIS A 61 7.44 10.41 -9.73
CA HIS A 61 7.49 9.44 -8.65
C HIS A 61 8.41 8.25 -9.00
N ARG A 62 9.17 7.79 -8.00
CA ARG A 62 10.14 6.72 -8.12
C ARG A 62 9.99 5.74 -6.97
N ILE A 63 10.06 4.45 -7.30
CA ILE A 63 10.10 3.35 -6.37
C ILE A 63 11.55 2.89 -6.29
N TYR A 64 12.16 2.98 -5.11
CA TYR A 64 13.55 2.57 -4.87
C TYR A 64 13.58 1.16 -4.30
N VAL A 65 14.53 0.35 -4.76
CA VAL A 65 14.78 -0.99 -4.24
C VAL A 65 16.23 -1.07 -3.82
N GLU A 66 16.44 -1.34 -2.54
CA GLU A 66 17.76 -1.42 -1.91
C GLU A 66 17.87 -2.60 -0.92
N GLY A 67 19.10 -2.92 -0.51
CA GLY A 67 19.38 -3.96 0.47
C GLY A 67 20.09 -5.20 -0.06
N LEU A 68 20.03 -6.27 0.72
CA LEU A 68 20.80 -7.49 0.51
C LEU A 68 20.35 -8.26 -0.74
N GLY A 69 21.31 -8.76 -1.53
CA GLY A 69 21.05 -9.62 -2.68
C GLY A 69 20.78 -8.88 -3.99
N ILE A 70 20.66 -7.55 -3.92
CA ILE A 70 20.62 -6.69 -5.09
C ILE A 70 22.02 -6.65 -5.72
N LYS A 71 22.08 -6.91 -7.03
CA LYS A 71 23.34 -6.99 -7.78
C LYS A 71 23.72 -5.67 -8.44
N ASP A 72 22.73 -4.84 -8.74
CA ASP A 72 22.90 -3.51 -9.31
C ASP A 72 22.28 -2.50 -8.33
N ALA A 73 23.07 -1.58 -7.76
CA ALA A 73 22.62 -0.75 -6.64
C ALA A 73 22.85 0.75 -6.85
N PRO A 74 21.94 1.61 -6.31
CA PRO A 74 20.51 1.37 -6.05
C PRO A 74 19.69 1.40 -7.35
N VAL A 75 18.68 0.54 -7.48
CA VAL A 75 17.77 0.55 -8.65
C VAL A 75 16.50 1.33 -8.30
N SER A 76 16.09 2.20 -9.22
CA SER A 76 14.82 2.92 -9.14
C SER A 76 13.96 2.61 -10.36
N PHE A 77 12.65 2.51 -10.13
CA PHE A 77 11.64 2.34 -11.18
C PHE A 77 10.73 3.57 -11.21
N SER A 78 10.45 4.10 -12.42
CA SER A 78 9.23 4.91 -12.59
C SER A 78 7.99 4.03 -12.50
N VAL A 79 6.83 4.66 -12.33
CA VAL A 79 5.54 3.98 -12.49
C VAL A 79 5.40 3.40 -13.91
N GLN A 80 5.91 4.10 -14.93
CA GLN A 80 5.90 3.62 -16.32
C GLN A 80 6.78 2.37 -16.49
N ASP A 81 7.95 2.31 -15.86
CA ASP A 81 8.80 1.11 -15.89
C ASP A 81 8.07 -0.12 -15.35
N LEU A 82 7.34 0.03 -14.24
CA LEU A 82 6.56 -1.07 -13.65
C LEU A 82 5.41 -1.51 -14.55
N LYS A 83 4.78 -0.58 -15.30
CA LYS A 83 3.70 -0.87 -16.24
C LYS A 83 4.18 -1.55 -17.52
N ASP A 84 5.32 -1.13 -18.05
CA ASP A 84 5.80 -1.57 -19.37
C ASP A 84 6.71 -2.81 -19.32
N LYS A 85 7.50 -2.95 -18.25
CA LYS A 85 8.56 -3.98 -18.17
C LYS A 85 8.16 -5.23 -17.40
N LEU A 86 7.06 -5.18 -16.65
CA LEU A 86 6.62 -6.27 -15.79
C LEU A 86 5.20 -6.69 -16.15
N ASP A 87 4.94 -8.00 -16.08
CA ASP A 87 3.62 -8.55 -16.37
C ASP A 87 2.59 -8.08 -15.34
N GLN A 88 1.50 -7.47 -15.83
CA GLN A 88 0.35 -7.14 -15.01
C GLN A 88 -0.44 -8.39 -14.62
N LYS A 89 -0.82 -8.49 -13.34
CA LYS A 89 -1.69 -9.53 -12.78
C LYS A 89 -2.87 -8.89 -12.05
N ASN A 90 -3.96 -9.65 -11.98
CA ASN A 90 -5.17 -9.30 -11.24
C ASN A 90 -5.39 -10.33 -10.13
N VAL A 91 -5.53 -9.88 -8.88
CA VAL A 91 -5.75 -10.74 -7.72
C VAL A 91 -6.91 -10.20 -6.90
N MET A 92 -7.92 -11.02 -6.70
CA MET A 92 -9.00 -10.70 -5.76
C MET A 92 -8.56 -11.01 -4.34
N MET A 93 -8.65 -10.02 -3.46
CA MET A 93 -8.27 -10.17 -2.06
C MET A 93 -9.23 -9.40 -1.16
N ALA A 94 -9.38 -9.91 0.07
CA ALA A 94 -9.95 -9.16 1.17
C ALA A 94 -8.82 -8.44 1.91
N MET A 95 -8.95 -7.14 2.10
CA MET A 95 -8.11 -6.36 3.01
C MET A 95 -8.86 -6.17 4.31
N GLN A 96 -8.22 -6.39 5.47
CA GLN A 96 -8.85 -6.23 6.79
C GLN A 96 -7.89 -5.58 7.79
N VAL A 97 -8.43 -4.73 8.67
CA VAL A 97 -7.75 -4.17 9.84
C VAL A 97 -8.63 -4.29 11.10
N ILE A 98 -8.04 -4.14 12.30
CA ILE A 98 -8.69 -4.50 13.57
C ILE A 98 -9.15 -3.24 14.33
N TRP A 99 -10.36 -2.75 14.08
CA TRP A 99 -11.05 -1.79 14.99
C TRP A 99 -12.58 -1.89 15.00
N GLY A 100 -13.19 -2.55 14.02
CA GLY A 100 -14.64 -2.61 13.86
C GLY A 100 -15.05 -3.65 12.83
N PRO A 101 -16.35 -3.93 12.70
CA PRO A 101 -16.85 -4.94 11.77
C PRO A 101 -16.77 -4.51 10.30
N GLY A 102 -16.69 -3.22 10.01
CA GLY A 102 -16.65 -2.64 8.67
C GLY A 102 -15.24 -2.42 8.13
N ALA A 103 -14.20 -2.64 8.93
CA ALA A 103 -12.81 -2.44 8.53
C ALA A 103 -12.26 -3.60 7.67
N VAL A 104 -13.06 -4.02 6.68
CA VAL A 104 -12.75 -5.05 5.71
C VAL A 104 -13.36 -4.69 4.36
N GLY A 105 -12.68 -5.03 3.27
CA GLY A 105 -13.19 -4.80 1.91
C GLY A 105 -12.57 -5.77 0.91
N ASN A 106 -13.37 -6.21 -0.05
CA ASN A 106 -12.93 -7.08 -1.14
C ASN A 106 -12.68 -6.24 -2.39
N ALA A 107 -11.50 -6.35 -2.98
CA ALA A 107 -11.20 -5.69 -4.25
C ALA A 107 -10.42 -6.62 -5.18
N ILE A 108 -10.47 -6.30 -6.47
CA ILE A 108 -9.57 -6.87 -7.47
C ILE A 108 -8.40 -5.89 -7.57
N TYR A 109 -7.23 -6.32 -7.09
CA TYR A 109 -6.00 -5.54 -7.15
C TYR A 109 -5.26 -5.84 -8.45
N THR A 110 -4.76 -4.78 -9.08
CA THR A 110 -4.04 -4.86 -10.35
C THR A 110 -2.63 -4.29 -10.17
N GLY A 111 -1.62 -5.03 -10.64
CA GLY A 111 -0.23 -4.58 -10.59
C GLY A 111 0.75 -5.66 -11.04
N CYS A 112 2.05 -5.39 -10.91
CA CYS A 112 3.10 -6.39 -11.10
C CYS A 112 3.27 -7.25 -9.84
N LEU A 113 3.80 -8.47 -10.00
CA LEU A 113 4.17 -9.30 -8.85
C LEU A 113 5.45 -8.74 -8.19
N LEU A 114 5.46 -8.68 -6.86
CA LEU A 114 6.65 -8.27 -6.10
C LEU A 114 7.86 -9.16 -6.42
N LYS A 115 7.64 -10.47 -6.61
CA LYS A 115 8.65 -11.43 -7.08
C LYS A 115 9.38 -10.96 -8.34
N ASP A 116 8.64 -10.43 -9.31
CA ASP A 116 9.21 -10.02 -10.60
C ASP A 116 10.03 -8.74 -10.46
N VAL A 117 9.62 -7.82 -9.58
CA VAL A 117 10.42 -6.65 -9.19
C VAL A 117 11.75 -7.08 -8.55
N LEU A 118 11.70 -8.00 -7.57
CA LEU A 118 12.89 -8.50 -6.88
C LEU A 118 13.84 -9.25 -7.84
N LYS A 119 13.28 -10.05 -8.75
CA LYS A 119 14.03 -10.74 -9.79
C LYS A 119 14.69 -9.74 -10.75
N ALA A 120 14.01 -8.65 -11.11
CA ALA A 120 14.54 -7.63 -12.01
C ALA A 120 15.75 -6.89 -11.44
N VAL A 121 15.88 -6.80 -10.10
CA VAL A 121 17.06 -6.23 -9.42
C VAL A 121 18.10 -7.28 -9.00
N GLY A 122 17.93 -8.53 -9.45
CA GLY A 122 18.91 -9.60 -9.30
C GLY A 122 18.84 -10.41 -8.01
N VAL A 123 17.79 -10.25 -7.21
CA VAL A 123 17.59 -11.05 -5.98
C VAL A 123 17.44 -12.52 -6.34
N ASP A 124 18.27 -13.35 -5.72
CA ASP A 124 18.26 -14.79 -5.94
C ASP A 124 17.09 -15.46 -5.20
N PRO A 125 16.20 -16.21 -5.88
CA PRO A 125 15.08 -16.88 -5.22
C PRO A 125 15.47 -17.83 -4.09
N SER A 126 16.68 -18.39 -4.11
CA SER A 126 17.18 -19.28 -3.05
C SER A 126 17.34 -18.58 -1.70
N MET A 127 17.45 -17.24 -1.68
CA MET A 127 17.47 -16.45 -0.45
C MET A 127 16.15 -16.59 0.34
N GLY A 128 15.04 -16.92 -0.32
CA GLY A 128 13.75 -17.19 0.32
C GLY A 128 13.77 -18.35 1.32
N HIS A 129 14.77 -19.22 1.29
CA HIS A 129 14.93 -20.28 2.29
C HIS A 129 15.41 -19.77 3.65
N ASN A 130 15.99 -18.58 3.73
CA ASN A 130 16.43 -18.00 5.00
C ASN A 130 15.23 -17.35 5.70
N PRO A 131 14.72 -17.93 6.81
CA PRO A 131 13.51 -17.44 7.48
C PRO A 131 13.72 -16.09 8.18
N ARG A 132 14.96 -15.59 8.25
CA ARG A 132 15.29 -14.28 8.85
C ARG A 132 15.27 -13.12 7.87
N LEU A 133 15.10 -13.40 6.56
CA LEU A 133 15.07 -12.36 5.55
C LEU A 133 13.63 -11.87 5.32
N HIS A 134 13.52 -10.56 5.16
CA HIS A 134 12.26 -9.85 4.96
C HIS A 134 12.40 -8.88 3.79
N VAL A 135 11.27 -8.58 3.14
CA VAL A 135 11.13 -7.41 2.29
C VAL A 135 10.40 -6.36 3.11
N ALA A 136 11.09 -5.24 3.38
CA ALA A 136 10.53 -4.08 4.05
C ALA A 136 9.97 -3.10 3.02
N PHE A 137 8.87 -2.46 3.38
CA PHE A 137 8.24 -1.40 2.60
C PHE A 137 8.22 -0.14 3.45
N GLU A 138 8.54 0.98 2.83
CA GLU A 138 8.48 2.30 3.42
C GLU A 138 7.63 3.20 2.51
N SER A 139 6.71 3.94 3.13
CA SER A 139 5.86 4.91 2.45
C SER A 139 6.54 6.27 2.38
N VAL A 140 6.11 7.12 1.45
CA VAL A 140 6.44 8.55 1.47
C VAL A 140 5.62 9.33 2.51
N GLU A 141 4.56 8.72 3.06
CA GLU A 141 3.69 9.28 4.09
C GLU A 141 4.36 9.28 5.46
N LEU A 142 4.39 10.45 6.11
CA LEU A 142 4.80 10.58 7.51
C LEU A 142 3.61 10.29 8.43
N THR A 143 3.83 9.50 9.47
CA THR A 143 2.81 9.21 10.48
C THR A 143 2.67 10.34 11.49
N GLU A 144 1.47 10.50 12.05
CA GLU A 144 1.20 11.50 13.09
C GLU A 144 1.94 11.22 14.39
N ASP A 145 2.19 9.95 14.71
CA ASP A 145 2.69 9.54 16.03
C ASP A 145 4.19 9.84 16.21
N ASP A 146 4.97 9.76 15.14
CA ASP A 146 6.44 9.90 15.23
C ASP A 146 7.10 10.70 14.10
N GLU A 147 6.30 11.31 13.20
CA GLU A 147 6.78 12.02 12.01
C GLU A 147 7.72 11.18 11.13
N LYS A 148 7.61 9.84 11.17
CA LYS A 148 8.38 8.92 10.34
C LYS A 148 7.55 8.31 9.23
N PRO A 149 8.19 7.85 8.15
CA PRO A 149 7.54 7.02 7.15
C PRO A 149 6.75 5.85 7.73
N TYR A 150 5.51 5.65 7.25
CA TYR A 150 4.80 4.41 7.52
C TYR A 150 5.55 3.22 6.92
N GLY A 151 5.78 2.17 7.71
CA GLY A 151 6.53 0.99 7.26
C GLY A 151 5.93 -0.33 7.71
N ALA A 152 6.15 -1.37 6.90
CA ALA A 152 5.78 -2.74 7.20
C ALA A 152 6.76 -3.71 6.53
N SER A 153 6.69 -5.01 6.87
CA SER A 153 7.47 -6.01 6.16
C SER A 153 6.74 -7.33 6.04
N VAL A 154 7.16 -8.14 5.07
CA VAL A 154 6.78 -9.55 4.92
C VAL A 154 8.02 -10.42 4.84
N PRO A 155 7.94 -11.71 5.25
CA PRO A 155 9.04 -12.64 5.01
C PRO A 155 9.41 -12.69 3.53
N LEU A 156 10.71 -12.76 3.22
CA LEU A 156 11.19 -12.84 1.84
C LEU A 156 10.61 -14.05 1.10
N SER A 157 10.41 -15.15 1.81
CA SER A 157 9.74 -16.36 1.29
C SER A 157 8.31 -16.13 0.80
N LYS A 158 7.60 -15.12 1.33
CA LYS A 158 6.26 -14.74 0.87
C LYS A 158 6.31 -13.78 -0.32
N ALA A 159 7.39 -13.00 -0.44
CA ALA A 159 7.57 -12.04 -1.51
C ALA A 159 8.06 -12.67 -2.83
N LEU A 160 8.76 -13.80 -2.75
CA LEU A 160 9.27 -14.61 -3.87
C LEU A 160 8.28 -15.68 -4.33
#